data_AF-A0A8D8FNP4-F1
#
_entry.id   AF-A0A8D8FNP4-F1
#
_cell.length_a   1.000
_cell.length_b   1.000
_cell.length_c   1.000
_cell.angle_alpha   90.00
_cell.angle_beta   90.00
_cell.angle_gamma   90.00
#
_symmetry.space_group_name_H-M   'P 1'
#
loop_
_entity.id
_entity.type
_entity.pdbx_description
1 polymer ?
#
loop_
_entity_poly.entity_id
_entity_poly.type
_entity_poly.pdbx_seq_one_letter_code
_entity_poly.pdbx_strand_id
1 'polypeptide(L)'
;AQATKRKLLDRDQAEHQQKIKAMKQLYKPPTVEEINRLKETENFYHSNLFRLQVEQMLAEVRVKSKVVNFVERWLGDFRKFLRTVKDGEGERGLDDVGYEGVRFPLEVPENVEVLQKVKFQFLQQRIVHQIGANKLGTDYGKPIVVDLLLEIPERCFHKEDYLNMRYHFKRAHFLCHLAERMVGQTKYELAGQVGFV
;
A
#
# COMPACT_ATOMS: atom_id res chain seq x y z
N ALA A 1 -45.34 -11.48 -75.16
CA ALA A 1 -44.00 -12.10 -75.14
C ALA A 1 -42.90 -11.22 -74.49
N GLN A 2 -42.90 -9.89 -74.65
CA GLN A 2 -41.84 -9.00 -74.10
C GLN A 2 -41.82 -8.86 -72.57
N ALA A 3 -42.96 -8.91 -71.89
CA ALA A 3 -43.04 -8.73 -70.43
C ALA A 3 -42.40 -9.88 -69.63
N THR A 4 -42.46 -11.11 -70.17
CA THR A 4 -41.91 -12.32 -69.52
C THR A 4 -40.39 -12.37 -69.61
N LYS A 5 -39.78 -11.89 -70.72
CA LYS A 5 -38.32 -11.78 -70.87
C LYS A 5 -37.72 -10.71 -69.94
N ARG A 6 -38.39 -9.58 -69.72
CA ARG A 6 -37.95 -8.54 -68.76
C ARG A 6 -37.92 -9.05 -67.31
N LYS A 7 -38.94 -9.81 -66.89
CA LYS A 7 -38.99 -10.41 -65.53
C LYS A 7 -37.93 -11.49 -65.28
N LEU A 8 -37.49 -12.22 -66.31
CA LEU A 8 -36.44 -13.23 -66.18
C LEU A 8 -35.05 -12.56 -66.04
N LEU A 9 -34.78 -11.53 -66.83
CA LEU A 9 -33.56 -10.72 -66.75
C LEU A 9 -33.40 -10.01 -65.40
N ASP A 10 -34.49 -9.48 -64.83
CA ASP A 10 -34.48 -8.89 -63.48
C ASP A 10 -34.20 -9.91 -62.38
N ARG A 11 -34.69 -11.16 -62.52
CA ARG A 11 -34.39 -12.26 -61.57
C ARG A 11 -32.93 -12.68 -61.62
N ASP A 12 -32.39 -12.87 -62.82
CA ASP A 12 -30.98 -13.27 -63.00
C ASP A 12 -30.02 -12.17 -62.50
N GLN A 13 -30.38 -10.90 -62.68
CA GLN A 13 -29.62 -9.77 -62.13
C GLN A 13 -29.70 -9.68 -60.60
N ALA A 14 -30.87 -9.95 -60.01
CA ALA A 14 -31.06 -9.98 -58.56
C ALA A 14 -30.27 -11.14 -57.89
N GLU A 15 -30.27 -12.32 -58.51
CA GLU A 15 -29.49 -13.47 -58.04
C GLU A 15 -27.98 -13.22 -58.16
N HIS A 16 -27.52 -12.56 -59.22
CA HIS A 16 -26.13 -12.16 -59.38
C HIS A 16 -25.69 -11.13 -58.34
N GLN A 17 -26.53 -10.13 -58.04
CA GLN A 17 -26.26 -9.15 -56.98
C GLN A 17 -26.24 -9.76 -55.58
N GLN A 18 -27.09 -10.75 -55.29
CA GLN A 18 -27.04 -11.50 -54.04
C GLN A 18 -25.74 -12.29 -53.91
N LYS A 19 -25.27 -12.95 -54.98
CA LYS A 19 -23.99 -13.67 -54.99
C LYS A 19 -22.79 -12.75 -54.77
N ILE A 20 -22.78 -11.55 -55.39
CA ILE A 20 -21.73 -10.56 -55.18
C ILE A 20 -21.74 -10.01 -53.74
N LYS A 21 -22.93 -9.76 -53.16
CA LYS A 21 -23.06 -9.34 -51.76
C LYS A 21 -22.60 -10.43 -50.79
N ALA A 22 -22.90 -11.70 -51.08
CA ALA A 22 -22.43 -12.85 -50.31
C ALA A 22 -20.90 -13.01 -50.38
N MET A 23 -20.30 -12.87 -51.57
CA MET A 23 -18.83 -12.87 -51.70
C MET A 23 -18.18 -11.71 -50.95
N LYS A 24 -18.76 -10.50 -50.98
CA LYS A 24 -18.24 -9.36 -50.21
C LYS A 24 -18.34 -9.54 -48.69
N GLN A 25 -19.32 -10.30 -48.20
CA GLN A 25 -19.41 -10.66 -46.77
C GLN A 25 -18.32 -11.66 -46.37
N LEU A 26 -17.89 -12.53 -47.28
CA LEU A 26 -16.86 -13.55 -47.05
C LEU A 26 -15.44 -12.97 -46.89
N TYR A 27 -15.16 -11.81 -47.50
CA TYR A 27 -13.86 -11.13 -47.40
C TYR A 27 -13.83 -9.98 -46.38
N LYS A 28 -14.85 -9.87 -45.51
CA LYS A 28 -14.80 -8.88 -44.45
C LYS A 28 -13.69 -9.24 -43.45
N PRO A 29 -12.88 -8.27 -43.02
CA PRO A 29 -11.94 -8.51 -41.94
C PRO A 29 -12.71 -8.98 -40.69
N PRO A 30 -12.15 -9.92 -39.92
CA PRO A 30 -12.82 -10.48 -38.77
C PRO A 30 -13.18 -9.39 -37.77
N THR A 31 -14.39 -9.49 -37.24
CA THR A 31 -14.91 -8.54 -36.26
C THR A 31 -14.19 -8.70 -34.92
N VAL A 32 -14.17 -7.65 -34.10
CA VAL A 32 -13.52 -7.67 -32.77
C VAL A 32 -14.06 -8.79 -31.89
N GLU A 33 -15.35 -9.12 -32.02
CA GLU A 33 -15.98 -10.24 -31.32
C GLU A 33 -15.47 -11.61 -31.79
N GLU A 34 -15.27 -11.79 -33.11
CA GLU A 34 -14.70 -13.03 -33.67
C GLU A 34 -13.23 -13.19 -33.26
N ILE A 35 -12.47 -12.10 -33.25
CA ILE A 35 -11.07 -12.09 -32.77
C ILE A 35 -11.02 -12.44 -31.28
N ASN A 36 -11.93 -11.88 -30.47
CA ASN A 36 -12.00 -12.19 -29.05
C ASN A 36 -12.40 -13.64 -28.80
N ARG A 37 -13.38 -14.19 -29.54
CA ARG A 37 -13.75 -15.62 -29.43
C ARG A 37 -12.61 -16.55 -29.78
N LEU A 38 -11.84 -16.24 -30.83
CA LEU A 38 -10.67 -17.02 -31.22
C LEU A 38 -9.60 -16.99 -30.11
N LYS A 39 -9.30 -15.79 -29.57
CA LYS A 39 -8.37 -15.63 -28.45
C LYS A 39 -8.86 -16.30 -27.17
N GLU A 40 -10.14 -16.21 -26.85
CA GLU A 40 -10.73 -16.86 -25.68
C GLU A 40 -10.69 -18.38 -25.79
N THR A 41 -10.94 -18.93 -26.99
CA THR A 41 -10.89 -20.37 -27.25
C THR A 41 -9.45 -20.89 -27.17
N GLU A 42 -8.48 -20.16 -27.72
CA GLU A 42 -7.05 -20.46 -27.60
C GLU A 42 -6.58 -20.38 -26.13
N ASN A 43 -6.98 -19.31 -25.43
CA ASN A 43 -6.62 -19.09 -24.04
C ASN A 43 -7.42 -19.94 -23.06
N PHE A 44 -8.46 -20.66 -23.49
CA PHE A 44 -9.38 -21.36 -22.59
C PHE A 44 -8.67 -22.41 -21.74
N TYR A 45 -7.74 -23.16 -22.34
CA TYR A 45 -6.99 -24.20 -21.63
C TYR A 45 -5.91 -23.63 -20.70
N HIS A 46 -5.09 -22.71 -21.23
CA HIS A 46 -4.00 -22.10 -20.47
C HIS A 46 -4.49 -21.20 -19.34
N SER A 47 -5.58 -20.46 -19.55
CA SER A 47 -6.17 -19.58 -18.53
C SER A 47 -6.85 -20.37 -17.41
N ASN A 48 -7.43 -21.54 -17.70
CA ASN A 48 -8.09 -22.35 -16.68
C ASN A 48 -7.08 -23.00 -15.72
N LEU A 49 -6.00 -23.60 -16.23
CA LEU A 49 -4.96 -24.17 -15.37
C LEU A 49 -4.25 -23.07 -14.57
N PHE A 50 -3.90 -21.95 -15.22
CA PHE A 50 -3.30 -20.81 -14.54
C PHE A 50 -4.22 -20.24 -13.46
N ARG A 51 -5.52 -20.09 -13.74
CA ARG A 51 -6.51 -19.64 -12.75
C ARG A 51 -6.56 -20.57 -11.54
N LEU A 52 -6.60 -21.89 -11.75
CA LEU A 52 -6.60 -22.86 -10.65
C LEU A 52 -5.32 -22.76 -9.81
N GLN A 53 -4.16 -22.62 -10.45
CA GLN A 53 -2.88 -22.43 -9.76
C GLN A 53 -2.87 -21.14 -8.93
N VAL A 54 -3.34 -20.03 -9.49
CA VAL A 54 -3.45 -18.74 -8.80
C VAL A 54 -4.42 -18.82 -7.63
N GLU A 55 -5.59 -19.45 -7.82
CA GLU A 55 -6.58 -19.64 -6.75
C GLU A 55 -6.03 -20.48 -5.60
N GLN A 56 -5.32 -21.58 -5.89
CA GLN A 56 -4.68 -22.41 -4.87
C GLN A 56 -3.57 -21.66 -4.14
N MET A 57 -2.70 -20.97 -4.88
CA MET A 57 -1.61 -20.18 -4.30
C MET A 57 -2.17 -19.09 -3.37
N LEU A 58 -3.20 -18.35 -3.82
CA LEU A 58 -3.85 -17.33 -3.00
C LEU A 58 -4.51 -17.93 -1.75
N ALA A 59 -5.11 -19.12 -1.83
CA ALA A 59 -5.71 -19.78 -0.68
C ALA A 59 -4.65 -20.18 0.38
N GLU A 60 -3.46 -20.58 -0.05
CA GLU A 60 -2.35 -20.94 0.85
C GLU A 60 -1.70 -19.71 1.50
N VAL A 61 -1.52 -18.65 0.70
CA VAL A 61 -0.71 -17.49 1.05
C VAL A 61 -1.52 -16.39 1.75
N ARG A 62 -2.84 -16.36 1.58
CA ARG A 62 -3.75 -15.35 2.14
C ARG A 62 -3.71 -15.32 3.67
N VAL A 63 -3.59 -14.11 4.21
CA VAL A 63 -3.68 -13.85 5.65
C VAL A 63 -5.06 -14.24 6.17
N LYS A 64 -5.08 -15.10 7.20
CA LYS A 64 -6.31 -15.56 7.85
C LYS A 64 -7.02 -14.38 8.53
N SER A 65 -8.35 -14.37 8.47
CA SER A 65 -9.20 -13.33 9.11
C SER A 65 -8.92 -13.15 10.61
N LYS A 66 -8.55 -14.23 11.32
CA LYS A 66 -8.15 -14.17 12.74
C LYS A 66 -6.98 -13.21 12.98
N VAL A 67 -6.01 -13.16 12.06
CA VAL A 67 -4.85 -12.27 12.18
C VAL A 67 -5.24 -10.82 11.86
N VAL A 68 -6.06 -10.60 10.84
CA VAL A 68 -6.60 -9.27 10.53
C VAL A 68 -7.33 -8.69 11.75
N ASN A 69 -8.20 -9.49 12.38
CA ASN A 69 -8.91 -9.08 13.60
C ASN A 69 -7.97 -8.82 14.78
N PHE A 70 -6.86 -9.56 14.89
CA PHE A 70 -5.84 -9.30 15.90
C PHE A 70 -5.14 -7.96 15.65
N VAL A 71 -4.73 -7.69 14.42
CA VAL A 71 -4.11 -6.43 14.02
C VAL A 71 -5.03 -5.25 14.32
N GLU A 72 -6.32 -5.32 13.97
CA GLU A 72 -7.29 -4.25 14.27
C GLU A 72 -7.45 -3.99 15.77
N ARG A 73 -7.48 -5.04 16.59
CA ARG A 73 -7.53 -4.89 18.05
C ARG A 73 -6.27 -4.23 18.58
N TRP A 74 -5.10 -4.73 18.16
CA TRP A 74 -3.81 -4.18 18.55
C TRP A 74 -3.67 -2.72 18.11
N LEU A 75 -4.08 -2.35 16.89
CA LEU A 75 -4.12 -0.97 16.41
C LEU A 75 -5.06 -0.11 17.25
N GLY A 76 -6.20 -0.65 17.65
CA GLY A 76 -7.12 0.01 18.57
C GLY A 76 -6.45 0.36 19.91
N ASP A 77 -5.70 -0.58 20.49
CA ASP A 77 -4.99 -0.39 21.74
C ASP A 77 -3.78 0.53 21.58
N PHE A 78 -3.02 0.41 20.50
CA PHE A 78 -1.95 1.33 20.14
C PHE A 78 -2.45 2.77 20.01
N ARG A 79 -3.58 2.98 19.31
CA ARG A 79 -4.24 4.31 19.23
C ARG A 79 -4.68 4.85 20.58
N LYS A 80 -5.10 3.99 21.52
CA LYS A 80 -5.44 4.42 22.89
C LYS A 80 -4.17 4.79 23.66
N PHE A 81 -3.11 3.99 23.56
CA PHE A 81 -1.81 4.29 24.14
C PHE A 81 -1.27 5.64 23.67
N LEU A 82 -1.30 5.90 22.36
CA LEU A 82 -0.87 7.19 21.81
C LEU A 82 -1.65 8.38 22.37
N ARG A 83 -2.92 8.20 22.75
CA ARG A 83 -3.71 9.23 23.44
C ARG A 83 -3.30 9.46 24.89
N THR A 84 -2.73 8.45 25.55
CA THR A 84 -2.24 8.55 26.93
C THR A 84 -0.87 9.21 27.04
N VAL A 85 -0.06 9.16 25.98
CA VAL A 85 1.24 9.84 25.92
C VAL A 85 1.00 11.34 25.83
N LYS A 86 1.29 12.07 26.91
CA LYS A 86 1.20 13.53 26.98
C LYS A 86 2.40 14.18 26.30
N ASP A 87 2.28 15.49 26.07
CA ASP A 87 3.41 16.33 25.65
C ASP A 87 4.57 16.21 26.67
N GLY A 88 5.79 16.33 26.16
CA GLY A 88 7.00 16.24 26.97
C GLY A 88 7.07 17.38 27.97
N GLU A 89 7.41 17.05 29.22
CA GLU A 89 7.45 17.98 30.36
C GLU A 89 8.56 19.05 30.23
N GLY A 90 9.48 18.90 29.27
CA GLY A 90 10.55 19.87 29.02
C GLY A 90 11.21 19.74 27.66
N GLU A 91 12.00 20.75 27.33
CA GLU A 91 12.88 20.77 26.17
C GLU A 91 14.16 19.98 26.48
N ARG A 92 14.52 19.03 25.61
CA ARG A 92 15.77 18.26 25.68
C ARG A 92 16.76 18.75 24.63
N GLY A 93 18.05 18.73 24.95
CA GLY A 93 19.10 18.93 23.95
C GLY A 93 19.10 17.80 22.92
N LEU A 94 19.56 18.07 21.70
CA LEU A 94 19.70 17.01 20.68
C LEU A 94 20.87 16.04 20.94
N ASP A 95 21.75 16.39 21.87
CA ASP A 95 22.85 15.57 22.37
C ASP A 95 22.42 14.63 23.52
N ASP A 96 21.27 14.88 24.14
CA ASP A 96 20.72 14.08 25.23
C ASP A 96 20.03 12.81 24.69
N VAL A 97 20.85 11.80 24.39
CA VAL A 97 20.44 10.51 23.81
C VAL A 97 20.13 9.43 24.86
N GLY A 98 20.03 9.81 26.14
CA GLY A 98 19.73 8.88 27.23
C GLY A 98 18.24 8.55 27.31
N TYR A 99 17.88 7.30 27.00
CA TYR A 99 16.50 6.79 27.14
C TYR A 99 16.50 5.49 27.94
N GLU A 100 15.51 5.32 28.81
CA GLU A 100 15.37 4.10 29.62
C GLU A 100 14.86 2.93 28.77
N GLY A 101 15.66 1.86 28.69
CA GLY A 101 15.28 0.64 27.96
C GLY A 101 15.25 0.78 26.43
N VAL A 102 15.74 1.90 25.88
CA VAL A 102 15.73 2.18 24.44
C VAL A 102 17.11 2.67 23.99
N ARG A 103 17.68 2.01 22.98
CA ARG A 103 18.93 2.45 22.33
C ARG A 103 18.62 3.55 21.31
N PHE A 104 19.35 4.66 21.38
CA PHE A 104 19.24 5.72 20.37
C PHE A 104 19.81 5.25 19.01
N PRO A 105 19.13 5.52 17.88
CA PRO A 105 19.47 4.93 16.59
C PRO A 105 20.59 5.63 15.81
N LEU A 106 20.97 6.86 16.18
CA LEU A 106 21.96 7.66 15.46
C LEU A 106 23.24 7.83 16.28
N GLU A 107 24.38 7.91 15.59
CA GLU A 107 25.64 8.26 16.21
C GLU A 107 25.70 9.77 16.45
N VAL A 108 26.07 10.17 17.68
CA VAL A 108 26.30 11.57 18.03
C VAL A 108 27.75 11.91 17.67
N PRO A 109 28.01 12.86 16.75
CA PRO A 109 29.38 13.27 16.46
C PRO A 109 30.06 13.91 17.68
N GLU A 110 31.39 13.94 17.72
CA GLU A 110 32.13 14.49 18.87
C GLU A 110 32.12 16.04 18.93
N ASN A 111 32.04 16.72 17.78
CA ASN A 111 32.18 18.18 17.67
C ASN A 111 30.84 18.86 17.33
N VAL A 112 29.94 19.04 18.31
CA VAL A 112 28.56 19.46 17.99
C VAL A 112 27.99 20.58 18.83
N GLU A 113 28.69 21.72 18.83
CA GLU A 113 28.14 22.99 19.32
C GLU A 113 26.78 23.34 18.69
N VAL A 114 26.53 22.88 17.46
CA VAL A 114 25.30 23.16 16.72
C VAL A 114 24.11 22.35 17.25
N LEU A 115 24.32 21.10 17.70
CA LEU A 115 23.26 20.26 18.24
C LEU A 115 22.95 20.62 19.70
N GLN A 116 23.96 21.00 20.49
CA GLN A 116 23.79 21.44 21.89
C GLN A 116 22.91 22.70 22.03
N LYS A 117 22.94 23.58 21.02
CA LYS A 117 22.15 24.82 21.00
C LYS A 117 20.69 24.59 20.57
N VAL A 118 20.41 23.45 19.95
CA VAL A 118 19.08 23.13 19.44
C VAL A 118 18.39 22.20 20.42
N LYS A 119 17.16 22.55 20.74
CA LYS A 119 16.34 21.76 21.64
C LYS A 119 15.17 21.10 20.91
N PHE A 120 14.69 20.03 21.50
CA PHE A 120 13.55 19.25 21.04
C PHE A 120 12.56 19.08 22.19
N GLN A 121 11.29 19.37 21.91
CA GLN A 121 10.19 19.04 22.79
C GLN A 121 9.32 17.99 22.11
N PHE A 122 9.00 16.93 22.82
CA PHE A 122 8.02 15.95 22.35
C PHE A 122 6.62 16.56 22.41
N LEU A 123 5.89 16.52 21.30
CA LEU A 123 4.48 16.88 21.24
C LEU A 123 3.69 15.68 20.77
N GLN A 124 2.55 15.44 21.39
CA GLN A 124 1.68 14.33 21.05
C GLN A 124 1.22 14.42 19.58
N GLN A 125 1.47 13.35 18.82
CA GLN A 125 0.90 13.18 17.48
C GLN A 125 -0.61 12.95 17.53
N ARG A 126 -1.33 13.64 16.64
CA ARG A 126 -2.79 13.50 16.50
C ARG A 126 -3.18 12.48 15.43
N ILE A 127 -2.29 12.23 14.49
CA ILE A 127 -2.58 11.51 13.25
C ILE A 127 -1.70 10.27 13.15
N VAL A 128 -2.37 9.12 12.97
CA VAL A 128 -1.74 7.82 12.79
C VAL A 128 -2.46 7.12 11.66
N HIS A 129 -1.72 6.84 10.58
CA HIS A 129 -2.26 6.16 9.43
C HIS A 129 -1.61 4.78 9.30
N GLN A 130 -2.43 3.75 9.15
CA GLN A 130 -1.96 2.50 8.59
C GLN A 130 -1.63 2.76 7.11
N ILE A 131 -0.51 2.22 6.66
CA ILE A 131 -0.03 2.27 5.29
C ILE A 131 0.48 0.87 4.88
N GLY A 132 1.02 0.74 3.68
CA GLY A 132 1.62 -0.51 3.21
C GLY A 132 0.62 -1.59 2.79
N ALA A 133 1.15 -2.78 2.52
CA ALA A 133 0.41 -3.92 1.97
C ALA A 133 -0.73 -4.38 2.89
N ASN A 134 -0.55 -4.24 4.20
CA ASN A 134 -1.53 -4.64 5.20
C ASN A 134 -2.84 -3.86 5.08
N LYS A 135 -2.76 -2.53 4.86
CA LYS A 135 -3.95 -1.69 4.62
C LYS A 135 -4.66 -2.03 3.31
N LEU A 136 -3.90 -2.41 2.28
CA LEU A 136 -4.44 -2.78 0.97
C LEU A 136 -5.00 -4.22 0.96
N GLY A 137 -4.78 -4.99 2.02
CA GLY A 137 -5.17 -6.41 2.07
C GLY A 137 -4.35 -7.30 1.14
N THR A 138 -3.19 -6.81 0.68
CA THR A 138 -2.28 -7.52 -0.23
C THR A 138 -1.08 -8.12 0.51
N ASP A 139 -1.12 -8.11 1.84
CA ASP A 139 -0.07 -8.67 2.69
C ASP A 139 -0.12 -10.20 2.67
N TYR A 140 1.04 -10.83 2.75
CA TYR A 140 1.16 -12.27 2.64
C TYR A 140 2.36 -12.85 3.39
N GLY A 141 2.24 -14.12 3.77
CA GLY A 141 3.32 -14.85 4.44
C GLY A 141 3.48 -14.52 5.93
N LYS A 142 4.64 -14.86 6.47
CA LYS A 142 5.05 -14.60 7.86
C LYS A 142 6.51 -14.13 7.87
N PRO A 143 6.90 -13.17 8.72
CA PRO A 143 6.03 -12.39 9.62
C PRO A 143 5.14 -11.40 8.86
N ILE A 144 3.99 -11.07 9.44
CA ILE A 144 3.10 -10.03 8.93
C ILE A 144 3.64 -8.68 9.41
N VAL A 145 3.81 -7.73 8.49
CA VAL A 145 4.38 -6.41 8.78
C VAL A 145 3.28 -5.37 8.62
N VAL A 146 3.05 -4.60 9.68
CA VAL A 146 2.05 -3.54 9.70
C VAL A 146 2.77 -2.20 9.72
N ASP A 147 2.75 -1.50 8.60
CA ASP A 147 3.38 -0.19 8.49
C ASP A 147 2.48 0.91 9.05
N LEU A 148 3.02 1.70 9.97
CA LEU A 148 2.34 2.83 10.59
C LEU A 148 3.07 4.13 10.29
N LEU A 149 2.33 5.08 9.74
CA LEU A 149 2.76 6.46 9.56
C LEU A 149 2.29 7.29 10.75
N LEU A 150 3.24 7.82 11.51
CA LEU A 150 3.01 8.78 12.57
C LEU A 150 3.45 10.17 12.09
N GLU A 151 2.54 11.13 12.15
CA GLU A 151 2.84 12.50 11.75
C GLU A 151 3.34 13.31 12.95
N ILE A 152 4.58 13.79 12.88
CA ILE A 152 5.17 14.62 13.93
C ILE A 152 4.61 16.04 13.78
N PRO A 153 4.07 16.66 14.85
CA PRO A 153 3.55 18.01 14.79
C PRO A 153 4.57 19.02 14.26
N GLU A 154 4.15 19.91 13.36
CA GLU A 154 5.02 20.94 12.76
C GLU A 154 5.72 21.82 13.81
N ARG A 155 5.07 22.02 14.97
CA ARG A 155 5.60 22.79 16.10
C ARG A 155 6.88 22.20 16.71
N CYS A 156 7.17 20.92 16.48
CA CYS A 156 8.44 20.31 16.87
C CYS A 156 9.62 20.79 16.03
N PHE A 157 9.36 21.37 14.85
CA PHE A 157 10.36 21.70 13.86
C PHE A 157 10.53 23.21 13.67
N HIS A 158 11.78 23.60 13.44
CA HIS A 158 12.17 24.92 12.98
C HIS A 158 12.44 24.89 11.47
N LYS A 159 12.32 26.04 10.80
CA LYS A 159 12.50 26.15 9.34
C LYS A 159 13.87 25.68 8.85
N GLU A 160 14.88 25.72 9.70
CA GLU A 160 16.27 25.35 9.39
C GLU A 160 16.65 23.93 9.86
N ASP A 161 15.69 23.12 10.29
CA ASP A 161 16.00 21.76 10.77
C ASP A 161 16.39 20.79 9.64
N TYR A 162 16.25 21.21 8.39
CA TYR A 162 16.82 20.47 7.25
C TYR A 162 18.36 20.51 7.21
N LEU A 163 18.99 21.45 7.94
CA LEU A 163 20.45 21.58 8.02
C LEU A 163 21.02 20.69 9.13
N ASN A 164 22.27 20.22 8.93
CA ASN A 164 23.09 19.57 9.95
C ASN A 164 22.41 18.39 10.68
N MET A 165 21.63 17.59 9.94
CA MET A 165 20.91 16.42 10.48
C MET A 165 19.92 16.72 11.63
N ARG A 166 19.60 17.99 11.92
CA ARG A 166 18.72 18.38 13.04
C ARG A 166 17.37 17.69 12.96
N TYR A 167 16.77 17.61 11.78
CA TYR A 167 15.52 16.88 11.55
C TYR A 167 15.64 15.39 11.91
N HIS A 168 16.73 14.73 11.52
CA HIS A 168 16.94 13.31 11.79
C HIS A 168 17.09 13.05 13.29
N PHE A 169 17.84 13.90 14.01
CA PHE A 169 17.94 13.81 15.47
C PHE A 169 16.59 14.08 16.15
N LYS A 170 15.86 15.13 15.76
CA LYS A 170 14.50 15.39 16.28
C LYS A 170 13.54 14.23 16.04
N ARG A 171 13.59 13.63 14.84
CA ARG A 171 12.81 12.42 14.51
C ARG A 171 13.22 11.23 15.38
N ALA A 172 14.51 11.01 15.59
CA ALA A 172 15.01 9.96 16.47
C ALA A 172 14.55 10.17 17.92
N HIS A 173 14.69 11.38 18.47
CA HIS A 173 14.20 11.70 19.82
C HIS A 173 12.69 11.52 19.96
N PHE A 174 11.92 11.88 18.91
CA PHE A 174 10.48 11.64 18.89
C PHE A 174 10.16 10.15 19.02
N LEU A 175 10.82 9.32 18.22
CA LEU A 175 10.61 7.87 18.23
C LEU A 175 11.12 7.21 19.51
N CYS A 176 12.28 7.62 20.03
CA CYS A 176 12.84 7.13 21.28
C CYS A 176 11.95 7.46 22.47
N HIS A 177 11.40 8.68 22.53
CA HIS A 177 10.44 9.03 23.58
C HIS A 177 9.19 8.14 23.53
N LEU A 178 8.69 7.88 22.32
CA LEU A 178 7.53 7.00 22.16
C LEU A 178 7.86 5.55 22.56
N ALA A 179 9.02 5.06 22.16
CA ALA A 179 9.51 3.73 22.50
C ALA A 179 9.69 3.56 24.02
N GLU A 180 10.30 4.54 24.70
CA GLU A 180 10.51 4.53 26.16
C GLU A 180 9.17 4.47 26.89
N ARG A 181 8.21 5.31 26.48
CA ARG A 181 6.85 5.28 27.03
C ARG A 181 6.13 3.97 26.74
N MET A 182 6.42 3.32 25.62
CA MET A 182 5.82 2.05 25.23
C MET A 182 6.39 0.86 26.02
N VAL A 183 7.68 0.91 26.35
CA VAL A 183 8.36 -0.07 27.22
C VAL A 183 7.98 0.12 28.69
N GLY A 184 7.85 1.36 29.16
CA GLY A 184 7.53 1.67 30.56
C GLY A 184 6.06 1.49 30.95
N GLN A 185 5.14 1.37 29.99
CA GLN A 185 3.72 1.18 30.26
C GLN A 185 3.35 -0.31 30.38
N THR A 186 2.52 -0.64 31.35
CA THR A 186 2.02 -2.01 31.61
C THR A 186 0.55 -2.19 31.24
N LYS A 187 -0.10 -1.13 30.75
CA LYS A 187 -1.55 -1.11 30.53
C LYS A 187 -1.97 -1.86 29.26
N TYR A 188 -1.13 -1.81 28.24
CA TYR A 188 -1.37 -2.43 26.94
C TYR A 188 -0.16 -3.31 26.58
N GLU A 189 -0.39 -4.57 26.20
CA GLU A 189 0.68 -5.45 25.70
C GLU A 189 0.98 -5.09 24.23
N LEU A 190 1.78 -4.04 24.02
CA LEU A 190 2.02 -3.49 22.68
C LEU A 190 3.22 -4.10 21.97
N ALA A 191 4.33 -4.35 22.69
CA ALA A 191 5.55 -4.85 22.09
C ALA A 191 6.30 -5.78 23.05
N GLY A 192 6.80 -6.91 22.51
CA GLY A 192 7.74 -7.78 23.24
C GLY A 192 9.19 -7.33 23.09
N GLN A 193 9.53 -6.66 21.99
CA GLN A 193 10.84 -6.06 21.74
C GLN A 193 10.65 -4.76 20.97
N VAL A 194 11.46 -3.75 21.30
CA VAL A 194 11.49 -2.46 20.61
C VAL A 194 12.91 -2.21 20.13
N GLY A 195 13.04 -1.81 18.87
CA GLY A 195 14.33 -1.54 18.26
C GLY A 195 14.17 -0.66 17.03
N PHE A 196 15.25 0.01 16.67
CA PHE A 196 15.37 0.74 15.43
C PHE A 196 16.20 -0.09 14.45
N VAL A 197 15.78 -0.10 13.19
CA VAL A 197 16.46 -0.77 12.07
C VAL A 197 17.30 0.25 11.32
#